data_AF-A0A953IUD2-F1
#
_entry.id   AF-A0A953IUD2-F1
#
_cell.length_a   1.000
_cell.length_b   1.000
_cell.length_c   1.000
_cell.angle_alpha   90.00
_cell.angle_beta   90.00
_cell.angle_gamma   90.00
#
_symmetry.space_group_name_H-M   'P 1'
#
loop_
_entity.id
_entity.type
_entity.pdbx_description
1 polymer ?
#
loop_
_entity_poly.entity_id
_entity_poly.type
_entity_poly.pdbx_seq_one_letter_code
_entity_poly.pdbx_strand_id
1 'polypeptide(L)'
;MSEHPGEDTRCGFIALIGAPNAGKSTLINALVGSKVSIVSHKVQTTRMLVRGIAIEGPSQLIFVDTPGIFAPKRRLDRAMVTTAWGGAQDADLTVLLIDARKGLDDENDAIVGKLAEVTGKKVLLLNKIDLVEKESLLALAQSANDRTAFAATFMVSALNGNGVADLKT
;
A
#
# COMPACT_ATOMS: atom_id res chain seq x y z
N MET A 1 -6.24 -22.39 35.21
CA MET A 1 -5.62 -21.62 34.11
C MET A 1 -4.75 -22.60 33.35
N SER A 2 -5.21 -23.10 32.21
CA SER A 2 -4.39 -23.96 31.35
C SER A 2 -3.38 -23.08 30.63
N GLU A 3 -2.10 -23.25 30.95
CA GLU A 3 -1.01 -22.70 30.15
C GLU A 3 -1.04 -23.42 28.79
N HIS A 4 -1.42 -22.68 27.75
CA HIS A 4 -1.16 -23.11 26.38
C HIS A 4 0.33 -22.85 26.11
N PRO A 5 1.13 -23.86 25.73
CA PRO A 5 2.51 -23.63 25.33
C PRO A 5 2.47 -22.64 24.17
N GLY A 6 3.11 -21.48 24.35
CA GLY A 6 2.99 -20.34 23.45
C GLY A 6 3.36 -20.75 22.03
N GLU A 7 2.38 -20.81 21.14
CA GLU A 7 2.63 -20.85 19.71
C GLU A 7 3.48 -19.62 19.34
N ASP A 8 4.50 -19.80 18.50
CA ASP A 8 5.34 -18.68 18.03
C ASP A 8 4.47 -17.67 17.27
N THR A 9 4.03 -16.64 17.99
CA THR A 9 3.24 -15.55 17.43
C THR A 9 4.15 -14.52 16.77
N ARG A 10 3.64 -13.92 15.68
CA ARG A 10 4.36 -12.88 14.93
C ARG A 10 3.47 -11.67 14.75
N CYS A 11 4.07 -10.48 14.73
CA CYS A 11 3.36 -9.23 14.47
C CYS A 11 4.23 -8.33 13.59
N GLY A 12 3.61 -7.58 12.68
CA GLY A 12 4.32 -6.65 11.81
C GLY A 12 3.46 -5.50 11.31
N PHE A 13 4.10 -4.35 11.11
CA PHE A 13 3.51 -3.14 10.56
C PHE A 13 3.73 -3.06 9.05
N ILE A 14 2.64 -2.82 8.31
CA ILE A 14 2.65 -2.74 6.86
C ILE A 14 2.09 -1.39 6.44
N ALA A 15 2.94 -0.50 5.94
CA ALA A 15 2.50 0.80 5.43
C ALA A 15 2.08 0.71 3.96
N LEU A 16 0.89 1.21 3.64
CA LEU A 16 0.46 1.36 2.26
C LEU A 16 0.64 2.81 1.82
N ILE A 17 1.51 3.05 0.86
CA ILE A 17 1.75 4.36 0.26
C ILE A 17 1.38 4.40 -1.22
N GLY A 18 1.25 5.60 -1.77
CA GLY A 18 0.98 5.83 -3.19
C GLY A 18 0.16 7.09 -3.41
N ALA A 19 -0.03 7.45 -4.68
CA ALA A 19 -0.81 8.62 -5.08
C ALA A 19 -2.24 8.62 -4.50
N PRO A 20 -2.89 9.79 -4.37
CA PRO A 20 -4.31 9.84 -4.05
C PRO A 20 -5.13 8.95 -5.00
N ASN A 21 -6.15 8.28 -4.47
CA ASN A 21 -7.03 7.38 -5.22
C ASN A 21 -6.36 6.12 -5.81
N ALA A 22 -5.10 5.78 -5.44
CA ALA A 22 -4.46 4.53 -5.85
C ALA A 22 -5.20 3.26 -5.35
N GLY A 23 -6.05 3.39 -4.33
CA GLY A 23 -6.89 2.31 -3.80
C GLY A 23 -6.39 1.69 -2.48
N LYS A 24 -5.54 2.39 -1.74
CA LYS A 24 -5.02 1.97 -0.41
C LYS A 24 -6.12 1.55 0.56
N SER A 25 -7.06 2.44 0.84
CA SER A 25 -8.17 2.18 1.77
C SER A 25 -9.08 1.04 1.30
N THR A 26 -9.28 0.90 -0.01
CA THR A 26 -10.03 -0.23 -0.59
C THR A 26 -9.30 -1.55 -0.33
N LEU A 27 -7.99 -1.59 -0.58
CA LEU A 27 -7.18 -2.77 -0.34
C LEU A 27 -7.14 -3.16 1.14
N ILE A 28 -7.00 -2.19 2.04
CA ILE A 28 -7.01 -2.46 3.49
C ILE A 28 -8.34 -3.06 3.92
N ASN A 29 -9.47 -2.49 3.47
CA ASN A 29 -10.78 -3.04 3.77
C ASN A 29 -10.93 -4.48 3.26
N ALA A 30 -10.39 -4.77 2.06
CA ALA A 30 -10.40 -6.12 1.50
C ALA A 30 -9.53 -7.10 2.31
N LEU A 31 -8.33 -6.69 2.71
CA LEU A 31 -7.40 -7.53 3.49
C LEU A 31 -7.89 -7.82 4.91
N VAL A 32 -8.49 -6.81 5.55
CA VAL A 32 -9.08 -6.89 6.89
C VAL A 32 -10.44 -7.61 6.87
N GLY A 33 -11.13 -7.63 5.73
CA GLY A 33 -12.46 -8.24 5.59
C GLY A 33 -13.59 -7.41 6.18
N SER A 34 -13.33 -6.15 6.57
CA SER A 34 -14.35 -5.22 7.07
C SER A 34 -14.01 -3.76 6.70
N LYS A 35 -15.02 -2.89 6.75
CA LYS A 35 -14.87 -1.47 6.36
C LYS A 35 -14.25 -0.65 7.49
N VAL A 36 -12.93 -0.71 7.62
CA VAL A 36 -12.15 0.01 8.65
C VAL A 36 -11.60 1.36 8.18
N SER A 37 -11.48 1.58 6.87
CA SER A 37 -11.01 2.83 6.28
C SER A 37 -12.05 3.46 5.32
N ILE A 38 -12.02 4.80 5.24
CA ILE A 38 -12.92 5.60 4.42
C ILE A 38 -12.50 5.51 2.95
N VAL A 39 -13.43 5.09 2.08
CA VAL A 39 -13.25 5.04 0.63
C VAL A 39 -14.12 6.10 -0.04
N SER A 40 -13.52 6.96 -0.86
CA SER A 40 -14.22 7.92 -1.73
C SER A 40 -13.32 8.34 -2.90
N HIS A 41 -13.93 8.81 -3.97
CA HIS A 41 -13.23 9.37 -5.14
C HIS A 41 -12.67 10.77 -4.89
N LYS A 42 -13.12 11.45 -3.82
CA LYS A 42 -12.60 12.77 -3.45
C LYS A 42 -11.14 12.62 -3.03
N VAL A 43 -10.28 13.49 -3.55
CA VAL A 43 -8.88 13.57 -3.09
C VAL A 43 -8.88 13.97 -1.61
N GLN A 44 -7.87 13.52 -0.86
CA GLN A 44 -7.66 13.86 0.56
C GLN A 44 -8.71 13.28 1.53
N THR A 45 -9.18 12.05 1.26
CA THR A 45 -10.10 11.31 2.15
C THR A 45 -9.41 10.84 3.43
N THR A 46 -8.20 10.31 3.33
CA THR A 46 -7.38 9.90 4.47
C THR A 46 -6.45 11.04 4.85
N ARG A 47 -6.75 11.71 5.97
CA ARG A 47 -5.97 12.86 6.50
C ARG A 47 -5.09 12.50 7.71
N MET A 48 -5.32 11.32 8.30
CA MET A 48 -4.60 10.76 9.44
C MET A 48 -4.33 9.28 9.15
N LEU A 49 -3.34 8.70 9.83
CA LEU A 49 -3.06 7.27 9.73
C LEU A 49 -4.24 6.47 10.30
N VAL A 50 -4.78 5.54 9.52
CA VAL A 50 -5.79 4.58 10.00
C VAL A 50 -5.14 3.21 10.10
N ARG A 51 -5.38 2.49 11.19
CA ARG A 51 -4.86 1.14 11.39
C ARG A 51 -5.94 0.10 11.09
N GLY A 52 -5.65 -0.82 10.17
CA GLY A 52 -6.43 -2.02 9.94
C GLY A 52 -5.67 -3.23 10.48
N ILE A 53 -6.34 -4.11 11.22
CA ILE A 53 -5.71 -5.30 11.79
C ILE A 53 -6.32 -6.53 11.13
N ALA A 54 -5.49 -7.40 10.58
CA ALA A 54 -5.89 -8.73 10.15
C ALA A 54 -5.09 -9.80 10.92
N ILE A 55 -5.72 -10.93 11.19
CA ILE A 55 -5.09 -12.09 11.80
C ILE A 55 -5.03 -13.20 10.75
N GLU A 56 -3.85 -13.76 10.54
CA GLU A 56 -3.59 -14.86 9.61
C GLU A 56 -2.79 -15.94 10.35
N GLY A 57 -3.46 -17.02 10.75
CA GLY A 57 -2.90 -18.02 11.66
C GLY A 57 -2.32 -17.37 12.93
N PRO A 58 -1.06 -17.64 13.31
CA PRO A 58 -0.41 -17.04 14.48
C PRO A 58 0.15 -15.62 14.22
N SER A 59 -0.15 -15.01 13.07
CA SER A 59 0.44 -13.75 12.63
C SER A 59 -0.57 -12.60 12.68
N GLN A 60 -0.18 -11.48 13.28
CA GLN A 60 -0.94 -10.24 13.28
C GLN A 60 -0.35 -9.24 12.28
N LEU A 61 -1.17 -8.83 11.32
CA LEU A 61 -0.81 -7.87 10.27
C LEU A 61 -1.46 -6.53 10.59
N ILE A 62 -0.64 -5.51 10.90
CA ILE A 62 -1.11 -4.16 11.20
C ILE A 62 -0.89 -3.28 9.97
N PHE A 63 -1.94 -3.11 9.18
CA PHE A 63 -1.94 -2.23 8.03
C PHE A 63 -2.07 -0.76 8.46
N VAL A 64 -1.21 0.09 7.93
CA VAL A 64 -1.22 1.54 8.14
C VAL A 64 -1.66 2.21 6.84
N ASP A 65 -2.90 2.71 6.81
CA ASP A 65 -3.42 3.51 5.70
C ASP A 65 -2.84 4.91 5.77
N THR A 66 -2.05 5.30 4.77
CA THR A 66 -1.47 6.64 4.72
C THR A 66 -2.30 7.60 3.87
N PRO A 67 -2.21 8.92 4.13
CA PRO A 67 -2.60 9.92 3.14
C PRO A 67 -1.98 9.64 1.76
N GLY A 68 -2.67 10.05 0.70
CA GLY A 68 -2.08 10.04 -0.64
C GLY A 68 -0.88 10.96 -0.72
N ILE A 69 0.16 10.54 -1.44
CA ILE A 69 1.37 11.36 -1.66
C ILE A 69 1.21 12.13 -2.96
N PHE A 70 1.38 13.45 -2.89
CA PHE A 70 1.21 14.37 -4.02
C PHE A 70 2.08 15.61 -3.82
N ALA A 71 2.26 16.43 -4.85
CA ALA A 71 3.00 17.68 -4.75
C ALA A 71 2.25 18.69 -3.84
N PRO A 72 2.78 19.04 -2.66
CA PRO A 72 2.03 19.81 -1.68
C PRO A 72 2.01 21.31 -2.03
N LYS A 73 0.84 21.95 -1.94
CA LYS A 73 0.69 23.40 -2.20
C LYS A 73 0.50 24.21 -0.93
N ARG A 74 -0.08 23.59 0.11
CA ARG A 74 -0.43 24.24 1.39
C ARG A 74 0.25 23.54 2.58
N ARG A 75 0.18 24.19 3.76
CA ARG A 75 0.76 23.64 5.01
C ARG A 75 0.16 22.28 5.39
N LEU A 76 -1.16 22.12 5.22
CA LEU A 76 -1.84 20.86 5.49
C LEU A 76 -1.36 19.76 4.54
N ASP A 77 -1.21 20.06 3.25
CA ASP A 77 -0.71 19.11 2.26
C ASP A 77 0.69 18.60 2.64
N ARG A 78 1.58 19.52 3.04
CA ARG A 78 2.92 19.15 3.53
C ARG A 78 2.84 18.21 4.73
N ALA A 79 2.01 18.54 5.72
CA ALA A 79 1.82 17.68 6.88
C ALA A 79 1.30 16.29 6.48
N MET A 80 0.36 16.19 5.56
CA MET A 80 -0.17 14.91 5.07
C MET A 80 0.91 14.07 4.36
N VAL A 81 1.70 14.69 3.49
CA VAL A 81 2.80 14.02 2.79
C VAL A 81 3.87 13.58 3.79
N THR A 82 4.23 14.41 4.76
CA THR A 82 5.14 14.06 5.85
C THR A 82 4.61 12.85 6.63
N THR A 83 3.32 12.84 7.00
CA THR A 83 2.69 11.70 7.70
C THR A 83 2.75 10.42 6.87
N ALA A 84 2.54 10.49 5.55
CA ALA A 84 2.61 9.31 4.70
C ALA A 84 4.03 8.73 4.62
N TRP A 85 5.04 9.58 4.50
CA TRP A 85 6.44 9.13 4.50
C TRP A 85 6.90 8.64 5.88
N GLY A 86 6.45 9.26 6.97
CA GLY A 86 6.73 8.76 8.33
C GLY A 86 6.16 7.36 8.54
N GLY A 87 4.91 7.11 8.09
CA GLY A 87 4.31 5.78 8.14
C GLY A 87 5.12 4.72 7.39
N ALA A 88 5.70 5.05 6.24
CA ALA A 88 6.58 4.15 5.49
C ALA A 88 7.92 3.89 6.19
N GLN A 89 8.50 4.90 6.84
CA GLN A 89 9.76 4.77 7.57
C GLN A 89 9.63 3.91 8.83
N ASP A 90 8.49 3.98 9.51
CA ASP A 90 8.25 3.26 10.77
C ASP A 90 7.75 1.81 10.57
N ALA A 91 7.45 1.39 9.34
CA ALA A 91 6.87 0.08 9.04
C ALA A 91 7.93 -0.99 8.77
N ASP A 92 7.64 -2.23 9.16
CA ASP A 92 8.47 -3.41 8.84
C ASP A 92 8.47 -3.71 7.33
N LEU A 93 7.35 -3.39 6.66
CA LEU A 93 7.15 -3.52 5.22
C LEU A 93 6.43 -2.29 4.65
N THR A 94 7.00 -1.71 3.60
CA THR A 94 6.32 -0.67 2.81
C THR A 94 5.76 -1.25 1.51
N VAL A 95 4.47 -1.04 1.26
CA VAL A 95 3.81 -1.42 0.02
C VAL A 95 3.50 -0.16 -0.78
N LEU A 96 4.09 -0.05 -1.97
CA LEU A 96 3.74 1.00 -2.92
C LEU A 96 2.58 0.53 -3.81
N LEU A 97 1.45 1.22 -3.72
CA LEU A 97 0.31 1.03 -4.60
C LEU A 97 0.34 2.02 -5.76
N ILE A 98 0.32 1.49 -6.99
CA ILE A 98 0.16 2.26 -8.23
C ILE A 98 -1.20 1.94 -8.86
N ASP A 99 -1.96 2.96 -9.26
CA ASP A 99 -3.14 2.78 -10.13
C ASP A 99 -2.64 2.42 -11.53
N ALA A 100 -2.88 1.17 -11.97
CA ALA A 100 -2.36 0.65 -13.22
C ALA A 100 -2.79 1.48 -14.44
N ARG A 101 -3.94 2.16 -14.39
CA ARG A 101 -4.40 3.05 -15.48
C ARG A 101 -3.56 4.31 -15.62
N LYS A 102 -3.02 4.81 -14.50
CA LYS A 102 -2.14 5.98 -14.50
C LYS A 102 -0.71 5.59 -14.88
N GLY A 103 -0.27 4.40 -14.47
CA GLY A 103 1.09 3.96 -14.66
C GLY A 103 2.10 4.85 -13.93
N LEU A 104 3.31 4.97 -14.47
CA LEU A 104 4.35 5.87 -13.96
C LEU A 104 4.19 7.27 -14.55
N ASP A 105 3.14 7.97 -14.13
CA ASP A 105 3.02 9.43 -14.33
C ASP A 105 3.98 10.19 -13.41
N ASP A 106 4.13 11.51 -13.60
CA ASP A 106 5.08 12.33 -12.82
C ASP A 106 4.94 12.16 -11.29
N GLU A 107 3.70 11.94 -10.82
CA GLU A 107 3.42 11.74 -9.39
C GLU A 107 3.89 10.38 -8.90
N ASN A 108 3.52 9.29 -9.59
CA ASN A 108 3.99 7.95 -9.24
C ASN A 108 5.50 7.82 -9.42
N ASP A 109 6.08 8.47 -10.43
CA ASP A 109 7.52 8.47 -10.66
C ASP A 109 8.30 9.11 -9.52
N ALA A 110 7.85 10.28 -9.06
CA ALA A 110 8.41 10.95 -7.91
C ALA A 110 8.28 10.12 -6.62
N ILE A 111 7.16 9.40 -6.44
CA ILE A 111 6.98 8.50 -5.29
C ILE A 111 7.96 7.32 -5.36
N VAL A 112 8.09 6.68 -6.53
CA VAL A 112 9.04 5.56 -6.71
C VAL A 112 10.47 6.01 -6.43
N GLY A 113 10.89 7.15 -6.99
CA GLY A 113 12.22 7.71 -6.78
C GLY A 113 12.50 7.98 -5.30
N LYS A 114 11.57 8.62 -4.59
CA LYS A 114 11.73 8.86 -3.15
C LYS A 114 11.68 7.59 -2.31
N LEU A 115 10.89 6.59 -2.72
CA LEU A 115 10.85 5.28 -2.05
C LEU A 115 12.17 4.52 -2.18
N ALA A 116 12.96 4.77 -3.22
CA ALA A 116 14.29 4.18 -3.36
C ALA A 116 15.19 4.51 -2.15
N GLU A 117 15.05 5.71 -1.59
CA GLU A 117 15.83 6.21 -0.44
C GLU A 117 15.35 5.66 0.92
N VAL A 118 14.13 5.12 0.99
CA VAL A 118 13.60 4.55 2.23
C VAL A 118 14.27 3.20 2.51
N THR A 119 14.71 2.96 3.74
CA THR A 119 15.29 1.67 4.15
C THR A 119 14.19 0.64 4.45
N GLY A 120 14.53 -0.65 4.39
CA GLY A 120 13.60 -1.74 4.74
C GLY A 120 12.98 -2.42 3.52
N LYS A 121 12.10 -3.40 3.79
CA LYS A 121 11.50 -4.23 2.76
C LYS A 121 10.42 -3.45 2.03
N LYS A 122 10.42 -3.56 0.69
CA LYS A 122 9.48 -2.87 -0.20
C LYS A 122 8.75 -3.88 -1.06
N VAL A 123 7.46 -3.68 -1.27
CA VAL A 123 6.65 -4.46 -2.22
C VAL A 123 5.95 -3.51 -3.17
N LEU A 124 5.95 -3.85 -4.45
CA LEU A 124 5.18 -3.14 -5.47
C LEU A 124 3.82 -3.80 -5.63
N LEU A 125 2.78 -3.00 -5.70
CA LEU A 125 1.43 -3.47 -5.94
C LEU A 125 0.77 -2.62 -7.03
N LEU A 126 0.51 -3.24 -8.17
CA LEU A 126 -0.24 -2.64 -9.27
C LEU A 126 -1.73 -2.94 -9.05
N ASN A 127 -2.49 -1.90 -8.75
CA ASN A 127 -3.91 -2.01 -8.45
C ASN A 127 -4.77 -1.60 -9.65
N LYS A 128 -6.04 -2.04 -9.65
CA LYS A 128 -7.04 -1.77 -10.70
C LYS A 128 -6.69 -2.41 -12.04
N ILE A 129 -6.12 -3.61 -11.99
CA ILE A 129 -5.74 -4.40 -13.16
C ILE A 129 -6.94 -4.75 -14.04
N ASP A 130 -8.16 -4.71 -13.48
CA ASP A 130 -9.42 -4.92 -14.20
C ASP A 130 -9.73 -3.83 -15.23
N LEU A 131 -8.97 -2.72 -15.22
CA LEU A 131 -9.20 -1.56 -16.07
C LEU A 131 -8.10 -1.35 -17.12
N VAL A 132 -7.16 -2.29 -17.27
CA VAL A 132 -6.05 -2.19 -18.22
C VAL A 132 -5.76 -3.53 -18.89
N GLU A 133 -5.12 -3.48 -20.07
CA GLU A 133 -4.69 -4.67 -20.80
C GLU A 133 -3.48 -5.33 -20.12
N LYS A 134 -3.42 -6.67 -20.14
CA LYS A 134 -2.41 -7.45 -19.42
C LYS A 134 -0.98 -7.16 -19.88
N GLU A 135 -0.79 -6.90 -21.16
CA GLU A 135 0.50 -6.60 -21.78
C GLU A 135 1.10 -5.31 -21.18
N SER A 136 0.26 -4.33 -20.85
CA SER A 136 0.69 -3.07 -20.23
C SER A 136 1.19 -3.25 -18.79
N LEU A 137 0.68 -4.26 -18.07
CA LEU A 137 1.02 -4.50 -16.67
C LEU A 137 2.46 -5.00 -16.51
N LEU A 138 2.93 -5.87 -17.41
CA LEU A 138 4.29 -6.39 -17.37
C LEU A 138 5.30 -5.27 -17.64
N ALA A 139 5.04 -4.41 -18.64
CA ALA A 139 5.88 -3.26 -18.94
C ALA A 139 5.92 -2.25 -17.78
N LEU A 140 4.78 -2.00 -17.13
CA LEU A 140 4.70 -1.13 -15.96
C LEU A 140 5.46 -1.71 -14.76
N ALA A 141 5.29 -3.00 -14.49
CA ALA A 141 6.00 -3.70 -13.43
C ALA A 141 7.52 -3.62 -13.63
N GLN A 142 8.00 -3.91 -14.84
CA GLN A 142 9.42 -3.81 -15.17
C GLN A 142 9.93 -2.39 -14.93
N SER A 143 9.26 -1.39 -15.49
CA SER A 143 9.66 0.02 -15.39
C SER A 143 9.73 0.52 -13.95
N ALA A 144 8.86 0.04 -13.06
CA ALA A 144 8.89 0.40 -11.65
C ALA A 144 10.02 -0.32 -10.90
N ASN A 145 10.26 -1.61 -11.18
CA ASN A 145 11.35 -2.38 -10.57
C ASN A 145 12.74 -1.90 -11.00
N ASP A 146 12.87 -1.35 -12.21
CA ASP A 146 14.13 -0.75 -12.69
C ASP A 146 14.53 0.51 -11.89
N ARG A 147 13.55 1.19 -11.28
CA ARG A 147 13.76 2.44 -10.52
C ARG A 147 13.98 2.19 -9.03
N THR A 148 13.36 1.15 -8.49
CA THR A 148 13.44 0.80 -7.07
C THR A 148 13.43 -0.71 -6.91
N ALA A 149 14.35 -1.24 -6.11
CA ALA A 149 14.36 -2.65 -5.77
C ALA A 149 13.16 -3.02 -4.87
N PHE A 150 12.22 -3.80 -5.42
CA PHE A 150 11.13 -4.40 -4.66
C PHE A 150 11.42 -5.87 -4.38
N ALA A 151 11.05 -6.35 -3.20
CA ALA A 151 11.18 -7.76 -2.83
C ALA A 151 10.16 -8.65 -3.55
N ALA A 152 9.02 -8.08 -3.94
CA ALA A 152 7.99 -8.74 -4.73
C ALA A 152 7.13 -7.70 -5.46
N THR A 153 6.48 -8.13 -6.55
CA THR A 153 5.50 -7.35 -7.30
C THR A 153 4.20 -8.14 -7.40
N PHE A 154 3.09 -7.51 -7.03
CA PHE A 154 1.76 -8.08 -7.13
C PHE A 154 0.86 -7.24 -8.04
N MET A 155 -0.09 -7.91 -8.68
CA MET A 155 -1.06 -7.31 -9.59
C MET A 155 -2.45 -7.66 -9.07
N VAL A 156 -3.24 -6.67 -8.67
CA VAL A 156 -4.53 -6.92 -8.00
C VAL A 156 -5.64 -5.99 -8.48
N SER A 157 -6.88 -6.44 -8.30
CA SER A 157 -8.05 -5.55 -8.26
C SER A 157 -8.59 -5.55 -6.84
N ALA A 158 -8.23 -4.52 -6.06
CA ALA A 158 -8.70 -4.40 -4.68
C ALA A 158 -10.23 -4.28 -4.58
N LEU A 159 -10.89 -3.78 -5.63
CA LEU A 159 -12.34 -3.63 -5.68
C LEU A 159 -13.04 -4.99 -5.87
N ASN A 160 -12.51 -5.82 -6.78
CA ASN A 160 -13.15 -7.06 -7.19
C ASN A 160 -12.54 -8.31 -6.52
N GLY A 161 -11.48 -8.13 -5.72
CA GLY A 161 -10.79 -9.19 -4.97
C GLY A 161 -9.75 -9.99 -5.78
N ASN A 162 -9.62 -9.76 -7.09
CA ASN A 162 -8.66 -10.47 -7.93
C ASN A 162 -7.21 -10.23 -7.43
N GLY A 163 -6.45 -11.30 -7.19
CA GLY A 163 -5.07 -11.27 -6.70
C GLY A 163 -4.88 -10.84 -5.24
N VAL A 164 -5.96 -10.51 -4.51
CA VAL A 164 -5.85 -10.03 -3.11
C VAL A 164 -5.48 -11.16 -2.16
N ALA A 165 -5.93 -12.39 -2.44
CA ALA A 165 -5.60 -13.56 -1.61
C ALA A 165 -4.09 -13.88 -1.63
N ASP A 166 -3.43 -13.66 -2.77
CA ASP A 166 -1.99 -13.90 -2.98
C ASP A 166 -1.11 -12.98 -2.12
N LEU A 167 -1.68 -11.91 -1.53
CA LEU A 167 -0.99 -11.03 -0.60
C LEU A 167 -0.85 -11.62 0.81
N LYS A 168 -1.55 -12.72 1.10
CA LYS A 168 -1.54 -13.39 2.41
C LYS A 168 -0.69 -14.67 2.44
N THR A 169 -0.13 -15.08 1.30
CA THR A 169 0.78 -16.23 1.14
C THR A 169 2.24 -15.82 1.19
#